data_AF-A0A9C8I632-F1
#
_entry.id   AF-A0A9C8I632-F1
#
_cell.length_a   1.000
_cell.length_b   1.000
_cell.length_c   1.000
_cell.angle_alpha   90.00
_cell.angle_beta   90.00
_cell.angle_gamma   90.00
#
_symmetry.space_group_name_H-M   'P 1'
#
loop_
_entity.id
_entity.type
_entity.pdbx_description
1 polymer ?
#
loop_
_entity_poly.entity_id
_entity_poly.type
_entity_poly.pdbx_seq_one_letter_code
_entity_poly.pdbx_strand_id
1 'polypeptide(L)'
;MFNPGLNNPPSNFTFGDSAVIALRASQLVLQRRHFDPFPQSSVTRFIARTLNQLPQPARIKIADWISASIGFDKTGIDKLDPHSAARWAVEGYQSERYPGCIIGAPGIAVSFLSAQTGFPYLPQPFLFNARRDMKADDSQSYLDAGRELAEPLTVKHPDIEAIIHYDPVHDRFLIKRLVFMRLKFLSLPPAYANFIKNRLIPGSPVILVDCSYKWLRAEFAKNCYFQLGGLGGFAPQDYIDEIPILKDYRLDWGAPSDASWQIDRAYTTGPESEWGSSGSFLNDAETVCRSNGYVPIRVRHEHPGEFSSRVFELYRKCWQSSAVPTDMYIGVFTHIDPRFPLSTGMLPL
;
A
#
# COMPACT_ATOMS: atom_id res chain seq x y z
N MET A 1 25.91 2.68 -9.54
CA MET A 1 25.81 1.66 -8.48
C MET A 1 25.03 2.26 -7.33
N PHE A 2 23.85 1.69 -7.06
CA PHE A 2 22.91 2.17 -6.05
C PHE A 2 23.44 1.85 -4.65
N ASN A 3 23.38 2.81 -3.72
CA ASN A 3 23.75 2.58 -2.33
C ASN A 3 22.63 1.75 -1.65
N PRO A 4 22.79 0.44 -1.39
CA PRO A 4 21.69 -0.48 -1.08
C PRO A 4 21.36 -0.57 0.42
N GLY A 5 21.96 0.25 1.27
CA GLY A 5 22.25 -0.15 2.64
C GLY A 5 21.09 -0.22 3.65
N LEU A 6 19.99 0.52 3.51
CA LEU A 6 19.07 0.71 4.65
C LEU A 6 17.56 0.72 4.34
N ASN A 7 17.14 0.79 3.06
CA ASN A 7 15.74 1.07 2.71
C ASN A 7 15.11 0.12 1.69
N ASN A 8 15.73 -1.03 1.42
CA ASN A 8 15.10 -2.05 0.59
C ASN A 8 14.21 -2.92 1.49
N PRO A 9 12.97 -3.20 1.08
CA PRO A 9 12.13 -4.16 1.77
C PRO A 9 12.83 -5.52 1.79
N PRO A 10 12.43 -6.43 2.70
CA PRO A 10 12.95 -7.79 2.68
C PRO A 10 12.78 -8.38 1.28
N SER A 11 13.66 -9.31 0.90
CA SER A 11 13.81 -9.81 -0.49
C SER A 11 12.58 -10.50 -1.08
N ASN A 12 11.49 -10.55 -0.32
CA ASN A 12 10.19 -11.13 -0.61
C ASN A 12 9.05 -10.11 -0.50
N PHE A 13 9.28 -8.79 -0.41
CA PHE A 13 8.21 -7.77 -0.44
C PHE A 13 8.41 -6.70 -1.52
N THR A 14 7.29 -6.21 -2.08
CA THR A 14 7.32 -5.27 -3.21
C THR A 14 7.76 -3.86 -2.76
N PHE A 15 8.48 -3.14 -3.63
CA PHE A 15 9.02 -1.81 -3.34
C PHE A 15 8.07 -0.64 -3.59
N GLY A 16 7.06 -0.83 -4.45
CA GLY A 16 6.23 0.23 -5.05
C GLY A 16 4.75 0.15 -4.70
N ASP A 17 4.42 -0.16 -3.45
CA ASP A 17 3.05 -0.10 -2.91
C ASP A 17 2.89 1.12 -1.98
N SER A 18 1.67 1.62 -1.80
CA SER A 18 1.41 2.82 -1.00
C SER A 18 1.87 2.69 0.47
N ALA A 19 1.73 1.52 1.09
CA ALA A 19 2.14 1.29 2.47
C ALA A 19 3.67 1.31 2.59
N VAL A 20 4.35 0.62 1.68
CA VAL A 20 5.82 0.54 1.61
C VAL A 20 6.42 1.90 1.28
N ILE A 21 5.82 2.64 0.35
CA ILE A 21 6.23 3.99 -0.01
C ILE A 21 6.03 4.95 1.17
N ALA A 22 4.86 4.96 1.80
CA ALA A 22 4.60 5.81 2.97
C ALA A 22 5.55 5.49 4.13
N LEU A 23 5.85 4.21 4.38
CA LEU A 23 6.82 3.77 5.38
C LEU A 23 8.22 4.29 5.09
N ARG A 24 8.75 4.07 3.88
CA ARG A 24 10.10 4.48 3.49
C ARG A 24 10.24 6.01 3.47
N ALA A 25 9.21 6.70 2.99
CA ALA A 25 9.13 8.16 3.03
C ALA A 25 9.15 8.68 4.47
N SER A 26 8.40 8.05 5.38
CA SER A 26 8.40 8.37 6.82
C SER A 26 9.78 8.14 7.46
N GLN A 27 10.43 7.01 7.18
CA GLN A 27 11.78 6.72 7.69
C GLN A 27 12.80 7.78 7.26
N LEU A 28 12.76 8.20 5.99
CA LEU A 28 13.71 9.18 5.45
C LEU A 28 13.43 10.62 5.89
N VAL A 29 12.16 11.02 5.99
CA VAL A 29 11.84 12.40 6.42
C VAL A 29 12.23 12.64 7.88
N LEU A 30 12.11 11.63 8.74
CA LEU A 30 12.60 11.69 10.12
C LEU A 30 14.13 11.77 10.23
N GLN A 31 14.84 11.29 9.20
CA GLN A 31 16.29 11.49 9.05
C GLN A 31 16.64 12.82 8.38
N ARG A 32 15.66 13.70 8.15
CA ARG A 32 15.80 14.98 7.44
C ARG A 32 16.28 14.83 5.99
N ARG A 33 15.88 13.75 5.32
CA ARG A 33 16.26 13.45 3.93
C ARG A 33 15.05 13.53 3.01
N HIS A 34 15.28 13.95 1.77
CA HIS A 34 14.28 13.88 0.71
C HIS A 34 14.04 12.42 0.32
N PHE A 35 12.81 12.11 -0.05
CA PHE A 35 12.44 10.80 -0.57
C PHE A 35 12.33 10.84 -2.09
N ASP A 36 13.12 9.99 -2.75
CA ASP A 36 12.93 9.65 -4.16
C ASP A 36 12.35 8.23 -4.21
N PRO A 37 11.07 8.05 -4.60
CA PRO A 37 10.44 6.75 -4.63
C PRO A 37 11.07 5.81 -5.64
N PHE A 38 11.62 6.35 -6.74
CA PHE A 38 12.18 5.57 -7.84
C PHE A 38 13.49 6.20 -8.32
N PRO A 39 14.58 6.10 -7.53
CA PRO A 39 15.83 6.75 -7.88
C PRO A 39 16.34 6.23 -9.23
N GLN A 40 16.48 7.13 -10.19
CA GLN A 40 16.96 6.79 -11.54
C GLN A 40 18.36 7.35 -11.78
N SER A 41 19.22 6.50 -12.35
CA SER A 41 20.52 6.96 -12.88
C SER A 41 20.30 7.98 -14.01
N SER A 42 21.30 8.83 -14.26
CA SER A 42 21.25 9.78 -15.38
C SER A 42 21.04 9.09 -16.73
N VAL A 43 21.62 7.90 -16.90
CA VAL A 43 21.46 7.06 -18.10
C VAL A 43 20.02 6.58 -18.22
N THR A 44 19.43 6.04 -17.15
CA THR A 44 18.04 5.58 -17.17
C THR A 44 17.08 6.73 -17.46
N ARG A 45 17.32 7.92 -16.89
CA ARG A 45 16.54 9.13 -17.19
C ARG A 45 16.64 9.54 -18.66
N PHE A 46 17.83 9.47 -19.25
CA PHE A 46 18.03 9.77 -20.67
C PHE A 46 17.29 8.78 -21.57
N ILE A 47 17.40 7.48 -21.27
CA ILE A 47 16.66 6.43 -21.98
C ILE A 47 15.16 6.67 -21.87
N ALA A 48 14.63 6.89 -20.65
CA ALA A 48 13.21 7.13 -20.42
C ALA A 48 12.68 8.35 -21.19
N ARG A 49 13.43 9.45 -21.23
CA ARG A 49 13.09 10.64 -22.03
C ARG A 49 13.00 10.33 -23.52
N THR A 50 13.90 9.48 -24.02
CA THR A 50 13.91 9.05 -25.41
C THR A 50 12.71 8.14 -25.71
N LEU A 51 12.43 7.18 -24.83
CA LEU A 51 11.27 6.28 -24.94
C LEU A 51 9.94 7.03 -24.90
N ASN A 52 9.86 8.15 -24.17
CA ASN A 52 8.66 8.99 -24.12
C ASN A 52 8.30 9.65 -25.46
N GLN A 53 9.23 9.71 -26.42
CA GLN A 53 8.96 10.23 -27.77
C GLN A 53 8.32 9.17 -28.69
N LEU A 54 8.24 7.91 -28.25
CA LEU A 54 7.66 6.84 -29.06
C LEU A 54 6.12 6.92 -29.09
N PRO A 55 5.48 6.47 -30.19
CA PRO A 55 4.03 6.31 -30.24
C PRO A 55 3.51 5.45 -29.09
N GLN A 56 2.29 5.75 -28.63
CA GLN A 56 1.65 5.05 -27.49
C GLN A 56 1.69 3.51 -27.60
N PRO A 57 1.42 2.88 -28.76
CA PRO A 57 1.48 1.41 -28.86
C PRO A 57 2.87 0.83 -28.56
N ALA A 58 3.94 1.52 -28.95
CA ALA A 58 5.30 1.09 -28.66
C ALA A 58 5.63 1.25 -27.17
N ARG A 59 5.22 2.37 -26.56
CA ARG A 59 5.39 2.59 -25.11
C ARG A 59 4.67 1.52 -24.28
N ILE A 60 3.47 1.11 -24.69
CA ILE A 60 2.72 0.03 -24.04
C ILE A 60 3.50 -1.30 -24.10
N LYS A 61 4.04 -1.67 -25.27
CA LYS A 61 4.83 -2.90 -25.42
C LYS A 61 6.09 -2.90 -24.55
N ILE A 62 6.76 -1.76 -24.46
CA ILE A 62 7.96 -1.61 -23.63
C ILE A 62 7.59 -1.71 -22.15
N ALA A 63 6.50 -1.07 -21.73
CA ALA A 63 6.00 -1.18 -20.36
C ALA A 63 5.65 -2.63 -20.00
N ASP A 64 4.94 -3.37 -20.87
CA ASP A 64 4.64 -4.79 -20.66
C ASP A 64 5.92 -5.64 -20.51
N TRP A 65 6.91 -5.39 -21.37
CA TRP A 65 8.20 -6.09 -21.30
C TRP A 65 8.96 -5.80 -20.00
N ILE A 66 8.99 -4.55 -19.54
CA ILE A 66 9.61 -4.18 -18.26
C ILE A 66 8.86 -4.85 -17.10
N SER A 67 7.53 -4.85 -17.12
CA SER A 67 6.68 -5.44 -16.08
C SER A 67 6.92 -6.94 -15.90
N ALA A 68 7.30 -7.67 -16.95
CA ALA A 68 7.68 -9.08 -16.85
C ALA A 68 8.89 -9.34 -15.93
N SER A 69 9.71 -8.32 -15.66
CA SER A 69 10.85 -8.40 -14.74
C SER A 69 10.52 -8.01 -13.29
N ILE A 70 9.29 -7.52 -13.03
CA ILE A 70 8.84 -7.10 -11.71
C ILE A 70 8.32 -8.34 -10.95
N GLY A 71 8.39 -8.35 -9.61
CA GLY A 71 7.85 -9.42 -8.76
C GLY A 71 8.79 -10.59 -8.48
N PHE A 72 8.37 -11.50 -7.59
CA PHE A 72 9.15 -12.64 -7.12
C PHE A 72 8.85 -13.91 -7.90
N ASP A 73 9.83 -14.81 -8.05
CA ASP A 73 9.57 -16.15 -8.55
C ASP A 73 8.88 -17.03 -7.48
N LYS A 74 8.41 -18.22 -7.88
CA LYS A 74 7.74 -19.17 -6.98
C LYS A 74 8.59 -19.59 -5.77
N THR A 75 9.92 -19.54 -5.83
CA THR A 75 10.78 -19.99 -4.71
C THR A 75 10.81 -18.99 -3.55
N GLY A 76 10.31 -17.75 -3.77
CA GLY A 76 10.19 -16.73 -2.73
C GLY A 76 9.06 -16.98 -1.72
N ILE A 77 8.06 -17.80 -2.05
CA ILE A 77 6.83 -17.97 -1.26
C ILE A 77 7.07 -18.79 0.01
N ASP A 78 7.81 -19.90 -0.07
CA ASP A 78 8.12 -20.74 1.10
C ASP A 78 8.92 -19.98 2.17
N LYS A 79 9.66 -18.97 1.71
CA LYS A 79 10.48 -18.06 2.54
C LYS A 79 9.72 -16.80 2.96
N LEU A 80 8.46 -16.65 2.57
CA LEU A 80 7.65 -15.51 2.96
C LEU A 80 7.34 -15.60 4.46
N ASP A 81 7.75 -14.56 5.18
CA ASP A 81 7.45 -14.35 6.60
C ASP A 81 6.85 -12.95 6.74
N PRO A 82 5.53 -12.82 6.94
CA PRO A 82 4.88 -11.53 7.15
C PRO A 82 5.54 -10.73 8.28
N HIS A 83 5.96 -11.37 9.36
CA HIS A 83 6.60 -10.67 10.48
C HIS A 83 7.96 -10.08 10.13
N SER A 84 8.63 -10.57 9.08
CA SER A 84 9.87 -9.95 8.58
C SER A 84 9.63 -8.54 8.05
N ALA A 85 8.47 -8.27 7.45
CA ALA A 85 8.08 -6.92 7.03
C ALA A 85 7.87 -6.00 8.22
N ALA A 86 7.23 -6.48 9.29
CA ALA A 86 7.04 -5.71 10.51
C ALA A 86 8.38 -5.39 11.22
N ARG A 87 9.34 -6.34 11.22
CA ARG A 87 10.69 -6.10 11.73
C ARG A 87 11.43 -5.06 10.89
N TRP A 88 11.42 -5.22 9.58
CA TRP A 88 12.01 -4.27 8.65
C TRP A 88 11.44 -2.86 8.81
N ALA A 89 10.12 -2.74 8.97
CA ALA A 89 9.46 -1.45 9.17
C ALA A 89 10.00 -0.69 10.39
N VAL A 90 10.25 -1.40 11.49
CA VAL A 90 10.79 -0.78 12.72
C VAL A 90 12.30 -0.55 12.68
N GLU A 91 13.05 -1.36 11.92
CA GLU A 91 14.52 -1.27 11.78
C GLU A 91 14.98 0.01 11.07
N GLY A 92 14.17 0.57 10.16
CA GLY A 92 14.51 1.81 9.45
C GLY A 92 14.52 3.06 10.35
N TYR A 93 14.02 2.97 11.58
CA TYR A 93 13.96 4.07 12.55
C TYR A 93 15.20 4.11 13.45
N GLN A 94 16.01 5.17 13.31
CA GLN A 94 17.34 5.26 13.93
C GLN A 94 17.36 5.90 15.33
N SER A 95 16.40 6.78 15.67
CA SER A 95 16.37 7.44 16.98
C SER A 95 16.01 6.47 18.10
N GLU A 96 16.63 6.62 19.28
CA GLU A 96 16.35 5.77 20.45
C GLU A 96 14.90 5.92 20.96
N ARG A 97 14.36 7.14 20.88
CA ARG A 97 13.00 7.50 21.30
C ARG A 97 12.34 8.43 20.30
N TYR A 98 11.03 8.28 20.13
CA TYR A 98 10.17 9.11 19.29
C TYR A 98 9.07 9.77 20.13
N PRO A 99 8.61 10.99 19.75
CA PRO A 99 7.60 11.75 20.49
C PRO A 99 6.16 11.23 20.29
N GLY A 100 5.99 10.11 19.59
CA GLY A 100 4.71 9.48 19.27
C GLY A 100 4.88 8.42 18.20
N CYS A 101 3.77 7.88 17.68
CA CYS A 101 3.77 6.90 16.59
C CYS A 101 2.48 7.03 15.79
N ILE A 102 2.52 6.67 14.51
CA ILE A 102 1.35 6.48 13.64
C ILE A 102 1.30 4.99 13.29
N ILE A 103 0.12 4.37 13.34
CA ILE A 103 -0.05 2.94 13.05
C ILE A 103 -1.41 2.70 12.41
N GLY A 104 -1.48 1.81 11.40
CA GLY A 104 -2.75 1.45 10.75
C GLY A 104 -2.73 1.53 9.24
N ALA A 105 -3.86 1.95 8.67
CA ALA A 105 -4.08 2.02 7.23
C ALA A 105 -3.02 2.87 6.52
N PRO A 106 -2.65 2.49 5.27
CA PRO A 106 -1.67 3.21 4.48
C PRO A 106 -2.26 4.44 3.81
N GLY A 107 -1.37 5.27 3.28
CA GLY A 107 -1.72 6.45 2.50
C GLY A 107 -0.58 7.47 2.50
N ILE A 108 -0.47 8.24 1.42
CA ILE A 108 0.55 9.28 1.28
C ILE A 108 0.50 10.29 2.42
N ALA A 109 -0.71 10.61 2.89
CA ALA A 109 -0.97 11.55 3.97
C ALA A 109 -0.35 11.11 5.31
N VAL A 110 -0.14 9.81 5.52
CA VAL A 110 0.56 9.31 6.69
C VAL A 110 2.01 9.80 6.71
N SER A 111 2.67 9.84 5.56
CA SER A 111 4.06 10.31 5.46
C SER A 111 4.17 11.82 5.66
N PHE A 112 3.17 12.60 5.21
CA PHE A 112 3.09 14.03 5.52
C PHE A 112 2.83 14.25 7.01
N LEU A 113 1.95 13.46 7.63
CA LEU A 113 1.71 13.52 9.07
C LEU A 113 2.99 13.17 9.86
N SER A 114 3.73 12.14 9.42
CA SER A 114 5.03 11.77 9.97
C SER A 114 6.02 12.94 9.91
N ALA A 115 6.11 13.61 8.76
CA ALA A 115 6.98 14.76 8.57
C ALA A 115 6.62 15.94 9.50
N GLN A 116 5.33 16.21 9.69
CA GLN A 116 4.85 17.31 10.54
C GLN A 116 5.02 17.03 12.05
N THR A 117 4.89 15.77 12.45
CA THR A 117 4.86 15.38 13.88
C THR A 117 6.17 14.81 14.40
N GLY A 118 7.05 14.34 13.52
CA GLY A 118 8.22 13.56 13.89
C GLY A 118 7.87 12.10 14.26
N PHE A 119 6.65 11.63 13.96
CA PHE A 119 6.20 10.31 14.38
C PHE A 119 6.56 9.24 13.35
N PRO A 120 7.18 8.10 13.75
CA PRO A 120 7.33 6.92 12.92
C PRO A 120 5.97 6.36 12.52
N TYR A 121 5.90 5.77 11.32
CA TYR A 121 4.74 5.06 10.80
C TYR A 121 4.94 3.53 10.79
N LEU A 122 3.93 2.79 11.27
CA LEU A 122 3.87 1.34 11.29
C LEU A 122 2.65 0.85 10.46
N PRO A 123 2.84 0.37 9.21
CA PRO A 123 1.75 -0.04 8.33
C PRO A 123 1.10 -1.37 8.74
N GLN A 124 -0.21 -1.49 8.55
CA GLN A 124 -0.92 -2.78 8.63
C GLN A 124 -0.73 -3.65 7.38
N PRO A 125 -0.96 -3.16 6.15
CA PRO A 125 -0.79 -3.98 4.95
C PRO A 125 0.64 -3.96 4.43
N PHE A 126 1.01 -5.04 3.75
CA PHE A 126 2.18 -5.12 2.88
C PHE A 126 1.81 -5.82 1.56
N LEU A 127 2.31 -5.31 0.45
CA LEU A 127 2.09 -5.91 -0.86
C LEU A 127 3.16 -6.94 -1.22
N PHE A 128 2.71 -8.09 -1.70
CA PHE A 128 3.51 -9.14 -2.30
C PHE A 128 3.12 -9.33 -3.77
N ASN A 129 4.11 -9.36 -4.67
CA ASN A 129 3.89 -9.61 -6.09
C ASN A 129 4.54 -10.91 -6.51
N ALA A 130 3.77 -11.89 -6.97
CA ALA A 130 4.30 -13.12 -7.54
C ALA A 130 4.30 -13.07 -9.07
N ARG A 131 5.42 -13.39 -9.71
CA ARG A 131 5.50 -13.53 -11.16
C ARG A 131 4.66 -14.71 -11.64
N ARG A 132 3.85 -14.45 -12.65
CA ARG A 132 3.05 -15.43 -13.38
C ARG A 132 2.91 -14.94 -14.82
N ASP A 133 2.66 -15.84 -15.75
CA ASP A 133 2.28 -15.45 -17.11
C ASP A 133 0.85 -15.90 -17.33
N MET A 134 -0.05 -14.93 -17.56
CA MET A 134 -1.48 -15.19 -17.66
C MET A 134 -2.21 -14.14 -18.50
N LYS A 135 -3.47 -14.43 -18.83
CA LYS A 135 -4.34 -13.50 -19.54
C LYS A 135 -5.00 -12.53 -18.56
N ALA A 136 -5.06 -11.25 -18.92
CA ALA A 136 -5.64 -10.19 -18.09
C ALA A 136 -7.16 -10.30 -17.88
N ASP A 137 -7.85 -11.18 -18.60
CA ASP A 137 -9.30 -11.38 -18.50
C ASP A 137 -9.65 -12.79 -18.01
N ASP A 138 -8.66 -13.52 -17.50
CA ASP A 138 -8.82 -14.85 -16.93
C ASP A 138 -8.74 -14.76 -15.40
N SER A 139 -9.81 -14.26 -14.80
CA SER A 139 -9.94 -14.08 -13.34
C SER A 139 -9.82 -15.40 -12.59
N GLN A 140 -10.28 -16.51 -13.17
CA GLN A 140 -10.23 -17.82 -12.55
C GLN A 140 -8.78 -18.33 -12.46
N SER A 141 -8.02 -18.25 -13.55
CA SER A 141 -6.58 -18.58 -13.51
C SER A 141 -5.81 -17.66 -12.56
N TYR A 142 -6.19 -16.37 -12.47
CA TYR A 142 -5.60 -15.44 -11.51
C TYR A 142 -5.89 -15.84 -10.06
N LEU A 143 -7.15 -16.21 -9.76
CA LEU A 143 -7.56 -16.72 -8.46
C LEU A 143 -6.80 -18.00 -8.10
N ASP A 144 -6.71 -18.96 -9.02
CA ASP A 144 -6.04 -20.24 -8.76
C ASP A 144 -4.54 -20.01 -8.50
N ALA A 145 -3.91 -19.14 -9.29
CA ALA A 145 -2.52 -18.75 -9.09
C ALA A 145 -2.30 -18.05 -7.75
N GLY A 146 -3.25 -17.23 -7.28
CA GLY A 146 -3.22 -16.58 -5.97
C GLY A 146 -3.50 -17.54 -4.81
N ARG A 147 -4.40 -18.50 -5.01
CA ARG A 147 -4.75 -19.55 -4.04
C ARG A 147 -3.52 -20.38 -3.66
N GLU A 148 -2.74 -20.78 -4.67
CA GLU A 148 -1.46 -21.49 -4.49
C GLU A 148 -0.48 -20.74 -3.56
N LEU A 149 -0.60 -19.41 -3.47
CA LEU A 149 0.27 -18.56 -2.63
C LEU A 149 -0.32 -18.33 -1.25
N ALA A 150 -1.61 -17.97 -1.21
CA ALA A 150 -2.25 -17.43 -0.03
C ALA A 150 -2.60 -18.50 1.00
N GLU A 151 -3.13 -19.65 0.57
CA GLU A 151 -3.63 -20.67 1.51
C GLU A 151 -2.52 -21.26 2.40
N PRO A 152 -1.36 -21.72 1.85
CA PRO A 152 -0.31 -22.25 2.71
C PRO A 152 0.23 -21.19 3.69
N LEU A 153 0.26 -19.93 3.26
CA LEU A 153 0.77 -18.83 4.05
C LEU A 153 -0.13 -18.49 5.23
N THR A 154 -1.46 -18.38 5.02
CA THR A 154 -2.41 -18.07 6.11
C THR A 154 -2.63 -19.25 7.05
N VAL A 155 -2.43 -20.49 6.58
CA VAL A 155 -2.35 -21.67 7.46
C VAL A 155 -1.14 -21.58 8.39
N LYS A 156 0.03 -21.18 7.86
CA LYS A 156 1.26 -21.00 8.63
C LYS A 156 1.22 -19.78 9.56
N HIS A 157 0.57 -18.71 9.12
CA HIS A 157 0.44 -17.44 9.82
C HIS A 157 -1.05 -17.09 9.99
N PRO A 158 -1.75 -17.66 11.00
CA PRO A 158 -3.19 -17.47 11.17
C PRO A 158 -3.56 -16.05 11.65
N ASP A 159 -2.57 -15.25 12.02
CA ASP A 159 -2.68 -13.85 12.45
C ASP A 159 -2.64 -12.86 11.28
N ILE A 160 -2.66 -13.34 10.03
CA ILE A 160 -2.80 -12.51 8.83
C ILE A 160 -4.04 -12.89 8.01
N GLU A 161 -4.50 -11.94 7.21
CA GLU A 161 -5.34 -12.20 6.04
C GLU A 161 -4.56 -11.92 4.75
N ALA A 162 -4.90 -12.65 3.70
CA ALA A 162 -4.38 -12.47 2.35
C ALA A 162 -5.51 -12.09 1.40
N ILE A 163 -5.31 -11.02 0.64
CA ILE A 163 -6.28 -10.54 -0.35
C ILE A 163 -5.60 -10.56 -1.71
N ILE A 164 -6.09 -11.44 -2.59
CA ILE A 164 -5.73 -11.50 -4.00
C ILE A 164 -6.47 -10.36 -4.69
N HIS A 165 -5.73 -9.30 -5.03
CA HIS A 165 -6.27 -8.12 -5.68
C HIS A 165 -6.15 -8.30 -7.19
N TYR A 166 -7.28 -8.30 -7.88
CA TYR A 166 -7.36 -8.42 -9.32
C TYR A 166 -8.10 -7.22 -9.88
N ASP A 167 -7.37 -6.28 -10.48
CA ASP A 167 -7.94 -5.08 -11.07
C ASP A 167 -7.66 -5.02 -12.59
N PRO A 168 -8.62 -5.46 -13.41
CA PRO A 168 -8.45 -5.47 -14.86
C PRO A 168 -8.60 -4.09 -15.50
N VAL A 169 -9.02 -3.07 -14.75
CA VAL A 169 -9.16 -1.69 -15.23
C VAL A 169 -7.86 -0.93 -14.98
N HIS A 170 -7.39 -0.88 -13.73
CA HIS A 170 -6.23 -0.07 -13.34
C HIS A 170 -4.90 -0.81 -13.50
N ASP A 171 -4.88 -2.13 -13.28
CA ASP A 171 -3.65 -2.93 -13.25
C ASP A 171 -3.49 -3.85 -14.46
N ARG A 172 -4.25 -3.64 -15.54
CA ARG A 172 -4.34 -4.54 -16.71
C ARG A 172 -3.00 -5.04 -17.27
N PHE A 173 -1.99 -4.16 -17.30
CA PHE A 173 -0.66 -4.51 -17.80
C PHE A 173 0.15 -5.37 -16.82
N LEU A 174 -0.13 -5.21 -15.52
CA LEU A 174 0.58 -5.89 -14.44
C LEU A 174 -0.04 -7.25 -14.14
N ILE A 175 -1.38 -7.38 -14.14
CA ILE A 175 -2.07 -8.64 -13.82
C ILE A 175 -1.81 -9.77 -14.83
N LYS A 176 -1.26 -9.46 -16.02
CA LYS A 176 -0.76 -10.46 -16.98
C LYS A 176 0.54 -11.13 -16.52
N ARG A 177 1.30 -10.40 -15.71
CA ARG A 177 2.68 -10.72 -15.31
C ARG A 177 2.82 -11.02 -13.82
N LEU A 178 1.85 -10.57 -13.03
CA LEU A 178 1.92 -10.54 -11.58
C LEU A 178 0.60 -10.98 -10.97
N VAL A 179 0.69 -11.69 -9.85
CA VAL A 179 -0.41 -11.81 -8.89
C VAL A 179 -0.12 -10.87 -7.72
N PHE A 180 -1.01 -9.90 -7.53
CA PHE A 180 -1.00 -9.01 -6.38
C PHE A 180 -1.68 -9.67 -5.20
N MET A 181 -0.90 -9.90 -4.14
CA MET A 181 -1.39 -10.40 -2.86
C MET A 181 -1.07 -9.37 -1.79
N ARG A 182 -2.10 -8.75 -1.21
CA ARG A 182 -1.96 -7.87 -0.05
C ARG A 182 -2.10 -8.70 1.22
N LEU A 183 -1.10 -8.62 2.07
CA LEU A 183 -1.10 -9.28 3.37
C LEU A 183 -1.39 -8.24 4.45
N LYS A 184 -2.35 -8.51 5.32
CA LYS A 184 -2.73 -7.62 6.42
C LYS A 184 -2.68 -8.36 7.73
N PHE A 185 -2.00 -7.78 8.70
CA PHE A 185 -2.02 -8.29 10.06
C PHE A 185 -3.43 -8.17 10.65
N LEU A 186 -4.00 -9.29 11.12
CA LEU A 186 -5.24 -9.34 11.85
C LEU A 186 -5.05 -8.96 13.32
N SER A 187 -3.86 -9.19 13.89
CA SER A 187 -3.49 -8.79 15.26
C SER A 187 -2.17 -8.03 15.27
N LEU A 188 -1.86 -7.31 16.35
CA LEU A 188 -0.65 -6.50 16.42
C LEU A 188 0.62 -7.38 16.41
N PRO A 189 1.52 -7.27 15.43
CA PRO A 189 2.73 -8.09 15.39
C PRO A 189 3.70 -7.72 16.52
N PRO A 190 4.46 -8.70 17.06
CA PRO A 190 5.37 -8.46 18.19
C PRO A 190 6.39 -7.34 17.97
N ALA A 191 6.88 -7.16 16.74
CA ALA A 191 7.81 -6.09 16.40
C ALA A 191 7.20 -4.70 16.66
N TYR A 192 5.93 -4.49 16.34
CA TYR A 192 5.25 -3.21 16.57
C TYR A 192 4.93 -3.02 18.05
N ALA A 193 4.48 -4.07 18.75
CA ALA A 193 4.25 -4.01 20.18
C ALA A 193 5.53 -3.61 20.95
N ASN A 194 6.66 -4.23 20.59
CA ASN A 194 7.98 -3.92 21.16
C ASN A 194 8.44 -2.51 20.80
N PHE A 195 8.16 -2.04 19.59
CA PHE A 195 8.49 -0.68 19.19
C PHE A 195 7.70 0.35 20.01
N ILE A 196 6.38 0.20 20.11
CA ILE A 196 5.52 1.08 20.92
C ILE A 196 5.99 1.09 22.37
N LYS A 197 6.27 -0.09 22.94
CA LYS A 197 6.72 -0.22 24.33
C LYS A 197 8.06 0.49 24.58
N ASN A 198 9.04 0.31 23.70
CA ASN A 198 10.44 0.61 24.01
C ASN A 198 11.02 1.82 23.26
N ARG A 199 10.36 2.32 22.21
CA ARG A 199 10.90 3.36 21.33
C ARG A 199 10.12 4.67 21.37
N LEU A 200 9.13 4.79 22.25
CA LEU A 200 8.36 6.03 22.44
C LEU A 200 8.77 6.74 23.73
N ILE A 201 8.71 8.07 23.73
CA ILE A 201 8.84 8.86 24.97
C ILE A 201 7.62 8.52 25.85
N PRO A 202 7.78 8.25 27.16
CA PRO A 202 6.66 7.93 28.04
C PRO A 202 5.53 8.96 27.95
N GLY A 203 4.27 8.49 27.91
CA GLY A 203 3.10 9.37 27.78
C GLY A 203 2.84 9.90 26.37
N SER A 204 3.66 9.55 25.38
CA SER A 204 3.48 10.01 23.99
C SER A 204 2.15 9.54 23.38
N PRO A 205 1.59 10.30 22.43
CA PRO A 205 0.44 9.88 21.65
C PRO A 205 0.77 8.78 20.64
N VAL A 206 -0.19 7.89 20.38
CA VAL A 206 -0.14 6.91 19.29
C VAL A 206 -1.39 7.08 18.43
N ILE A 207 -1.19 7.54 17.20
CA ILE A 207 -2.26 7.80 16.23
C ILE A 207 -2.62 6.49 15.54
N LEU A 208 -3.86 6.02 15.77
CA LEU A 208 -4.42 4.82 15.14
C LEU A 208 -5.21 5.26 13.91
N VAL A 209 -4.66 5.01 12.72
CA VAL A 209 -5.29 5.36 11.43
C VAL A 209 -6.25 4.24 11.04
N ASP A 210 -7.54 4.49 11.27
CA ASP A 210 -8.61 3.50 11.13
C ASP A 210 -9.49 3.83 9.91
N CYS A 211 -9.24 3.13 8.82
CA CYS A 211 -9.97 3.31 7.57
C CYS A 211 -11.04 2.24 7.44
N SER A 212 -12.32 2.63 7.45
CA SER A 212 -13.44 1.70 7.27
C SER A 212 -13.85 1.52 5.80
N TYR A 213 -12.96 1.85 4.85
CA TYR A 213 -13.24 1.69 3.43
C TYR A 213 -13.46 0.21 3.07
N LYS A 214 -14.56 -0.03 2.36
CA LYS A 214 -15.07 -1.37 2.07
C LYS A 214 -15.07 -1.64 0.57
N TRP A 215 -14.96 -2.91 0.23
CA TRP A 215 -15.06 -3.41 -1.14
C TRP A 215 -15.75 -4.77 -1.19
N LEU A 216 -16.20 -5.18 -2.38
CA LEU A 216 -16.75 -6.51 -2.62
C LEU A 216 -15.63 -7.53 -2.76
N ARG A 217 -15.66 -8.57 -1.92
CA ARG A 217 -14.66 -9.63 -1.92
C ARG A 217 -15.29 -10.99 -1.72
N ALA A 218 -14.70 -12.01 -2.34
CA ALA A 218 -15.13 -13.39 -2.24
C ALA A 218 -14.13 -14.19 -1.41
N GLU A 219 -14.59 -14.83 -0.34
CA GLU A 219 -13.74 -15.75 0.43
C GLU A 219 -13.55 -17.06 -0.34
N PHE A 220 -12.32 -17.50 -0.50
CA PHE A 220 -12.01 -18.79 -1.13
C PHE A 220 -11.38 -19.81 -0.17
N ALA A 221 -10.80 -19.32 0.93
CA ALA A 221 -10.34 -20.10 2.07
C ALA A 221 -10.30 -19.21 3.32
N LYS A 222 -10.11 -19.80 4.50
CA LYS A 222 -10.05 -19.06 5.77
C LYS A 222 -9.00 -17.94 5.69
N ASN A 223 -9.41 -16.71 6.00
CA ASN A 223 -8.59 -15.49 5.93
C ASN A 223 -8.02 -15.20 4.53
N CYS A 224 -8.57 -15.80 3.47
CA CYS A 224 -8.12 -15.63 2.09
C CYS A 224 -9.26 -15.14 1.20
N TYR A 225 -9.08 -13.96 0.62
CA TYR A 225 -10.12 -13.29 -0.15
C TYR A 225 -9.65 -12.92 -1.56
N PHE A 226 -10.57 -12.95 -2.52
CA PHE A 226 -10.39 -12.42 -3.85
C PHE A 226 -11.16 -11.09 -3.97
N GLN A 227 -10.48 -10.04 -4.41
CA GLN A 227 -11.07 -8.73 -4.67
C GLN A 227 -11.03 -8.44 -6.16
N LEU A 228 -12.21 -8.19 -6.76
CA LEU A 228 -12.32 -7.74 -8.14
C LEU A 228 -12.42 -6.22 -8.18
N GLY A 229 -11.48 -5.57 -8.87
CA GLY A 229 -11.37 -4.13 -8.99
C GLY A 229 -10.78 -3.45 -7.76
N GLY A 230 -10.55 -2.16 -7.93
CA GLY A 230 -10.02 -1.26 -6.92
C GLY A 230 -10.55 0.16 -7.08
N LEU A 231 -10.27 0.98 -6.08
CA LEU A 231 -10.64 2.39 -6.05
C LEU A 231 -10.01 3.13 -7.25
N GLY A 232 -10.84 3.74 -8.10
CA GLY A 232 -10.33 4.51 -9.24
C GLY A 232 -11.37 5.00 -10.26
N GLY A 233 -12.62 5.21 -9.85
CA GLY A 233 -13.66 5.80 -10.71
C GLY A 233 -14.87 4.91 -10.99
N PHE A 234 -14.82 3.65 -10.56
CA PHE A 234 -15.95 2.71 -10.61
C PHE A 234 -16.32 2.26 -9.20
N ALA A 235 -17.62 2.05 -8.96
CA ALA A 235 -18.10 1.44 -7.74
C ALA A 235 -17.80 -0.08 -7.73
N PRO A 236 -17.70 -0.74 -6.57
CA PRO A 236 -17.47 -2.18 -6.50
C PRO A 236 -18.48 -3.01 -7.30
N GLN A 237 -19.75 -2.59 -7.27
CA GLN A 237 -20.83 -3.28 -7.97
C GLN A 237 -20.71 -3.15 -9.49
N ASP A 238 -20.13 -2.08 -10.01
CA ASP A 238 -19.98 -1.88 -11.46
C ASP A 238 -19.14 -2.98 -12.11
N TYR A 239 -18.13 -3.48 -11.39
CA TYR A 239 -17.29 -4.61 -11.84
C TYR A 239 -18.05 -5.94 -11.85
N ILE A 240 -18.93 -6.16 -10.86
CA ILE A 240 -19.75 -7.37 -10.77
C ILE A 240 -20.81 -7.34 -11.88
N ASP A 241 -21.54 -6.24 -11.99
CA ASP A 241 -22.61 -6.09 -12.98
C ASP A 241 -22.08 -5.99 -14.41
N GLU A 242 -20.76 -5.76 -14.56
CA GLU A 242 -20.08 -5.50 -15.83
C GLU A 242 -20.84 -4.45 -16.65
N ILE A 243 -20.95 -3.24 -16.09
CA ILE A 243 -21.66 -2.15 -16.76
C ILE A 243 -21.14 -1.91 -18.19
N PRO A 244 -21.96 -1.38 -19.12
CA PRO A 244 -21.62 -1.34 -20.55
C PRO A 244 -20.24 -0.78 -20.88
N ILE A 245 -19.80 0.28 -20.20
CA ILE A 245 -18.46 0.87 -20.40
C ILE A 245 -17.32 -0.09 -20.03
N LEU A 246 -17.47 -0.92 -19.01
CA LEU A 246 -16.47 -1.91 -18.61
C LEU A 246 -16.45 -3.09 -19.60
N LYS A 247 -17.62 -3.49 -20.08
CA LYS A 247 -17.75 -4.50 -21.14
C LYS A 247 -17.08 -4.05 -22.44
N ASP A 248 -17.39 -2.84 -22.89
CA ASP A 248 -16.80 -2.24 -24.09
C ASP A 248 -15.27 -2.11 -23.93
N TYR A 249 -14.81 -1.63 -22.78
CA TYR A 249 -13.37 -1.58 -22.45
C TYR A 249 -12.70 -2.96 -22.56
N ARG A 250 -13.31 -4.00 -21.98
CA ARG A 250 -12.78 -5.37 -22.04
C ARG A 250 -12.70 -5.88 -23.48
N LEU A 251 -13.73 -5.63 -24.29
CA LEU A 251 -13.77 -6.00 -25.71
C LEU A 251 -12.74 -5.25 -26.55
N ASP A 252 -12.57 -3.94 -26.32
CA ASP A 252 -11.57 -3.09 -26.99
C ASP A 252 -10.15 -3.59 -26.76
N TRP A 253 -9.91 -4.22 -25.61
CA TRP A 253 -8.64 -4.88 -25.31
C TRP A 253 -8.50 -6.31 -25.88
N GLY A 254 -9.45 -6.76 -26.70
CA GLY A 254 -9.41 -8.03 -27.41
C GLY A 254 -9.76 -9.25 -26.56
N ALA A 255 -10.46 -9.06 -25.43
CA ALA A 255 -10.98 -10.19 -24.67
C ALA A 255 -12.08 -10.93 -25.44
N PRO A 256 -12.22 -12.26 -25.27
CA PRO A 256 -13.36 -13.01 -25.80
C PRO A 256 -14.70 -12.43 -25.33
N SER A 257 -15.72 -12.44 -26.19
CA SER A 257 -17.02 -11.85 -25.87
C SER A 257 -17.73 -12.50 -24.67
N ASP A 258 -17.42 -13.77 -24.42
CA ASP A 258 -17.93 -14.61 -23.33
C ASP A 258 -17.04 -14.60 -22.08
N ALA A 259 -15.90 -13.89 -22.09
CA ALA A 259 -15.07 -13.74 -20.90
C ALA A 259 -15.81 -12.96 -19.80
N SER A 260 -15.52 -13.29 -18.55
CA SER A 260 -16.05 -12.61 -17.37
C SER A 260 -14.94 -12.44 -16.34
N TRP A 261 -14.94 -11.31 -15.65
CA TRP A 261 -14.00 -11.06 -14.55
C TRP A 261 -14.49 -11.60 -13.21
N GLN A 262 -15.76 -11.99 -13.10
CA GLN A 262 -16.28 -12.64 -11.90
C GLN A 262 -15.69 -14.03 -11.72
N ILE A 263 -15.69 -14.52 -10.48
CA ILE A 263 -15.36 -15.91 -10.14
C ILE A 263 -16.62 -16.62 -9.63
N ASP A 264 -16.64 -17.94 -9.67
CA ASP A 264 -17.76 -18.76 -9.15
C ASP A 264 -17.75 -18.82 -7.61
N ARG A 265 -17.94 -17.66 -6.97
CA ARG A 265 -18.03 -17.47 -5.53
C ARG A 265 -18.94 -16.30 -5.20
N ALA A 266 -19.59 -16.36 -4.05
CA ALA A 266 -20.37 -15.24 -3.54
C ALA A 266 -19.46 -14.09 -3.09
N TYR A 267 -19.74 -12.88 -3.57
CA TYR A 267 -19.09 -11.67 -3.11
C TYR A 267 -19.82 -11.13 -1.88
N THR A 268 -19.04 -10.67 -0.92
CA THR A 268 -19.52 -10.05 0.32
C THR A 268 -18.75 -8.76 0.57
N THR A 269 -19.38 -7.82 1.27
CA THR A 269 -18.72 -6.57 1.64
C THR A 269 -17.75 -6.80 2.80
N GLY A 270 -16.49 -6.37 2.64
CA GLY A 270 -15.50 -6.37 3.72
C GLY A 270 -14.46 -5.26 3.55
N PRO A 271 -13.44 -5.20 4.43
CA PRO A 271 -12.34 -4.25 4.29
C PRO A 271 -11.68 -4.36 2.92
N GLU A 272 -11.49 -3.22 2.27
CA GLU A 272 -10.76 -3.13 0.99
C GLU A 272 -9.30 -3.59 1.18
N SER A 273 -8.73 -4.14 0.10
CA SER A 273 -7.42 -4.78 0.07
C SER A 273 -6.24 -3.92 0.54
N GLU A 274 -6.24 -2.63 0.23
CA GLU A 274 -5.15 -1.70 0.49
C GLU A 274 -5.43 -0.82 1.71
N TRP A 275 -6.55 -0.10 1.72
CA TRP A 275 -6.80 0.92 2.73
C TRP A 275 -7.62 0.41 3.90
N GLY A 276 -8.59 -0.49 3.66
CA GLY A 276 -9.52 -0.94 4.69
C GLY A 276 -8.80 -1.58 5.88
N SER A 277 -9.11 -1.18 7.11
CA SER A 277 -8.49 -1.76 8.31
C SER A 277 -9.12 -3.12 8.64
N SER A 278 -8.30 -4.09 9.05
CA SER A 278 -8.75 -5.48 9.30
C SER A 278 -8.43 -6.00 10.70
N GLY A 279 -9.22 -6.99 11.14
CA GLY A 279 -8.99 -7.73 12.38
C GLY A 279 -9.01 -6.89 13.66
N SER A 280 -8.37 -7.41 14.71
CA SER A 280 -8.14 -6.74 15.99
C SER A 280 -6.91 -5.83 16.00
N PHE A 281 -6.11 -5.76 14.94
CA PHE A 281 -4.83 -5.05 14.86
C PHE A 281 -4.81 -3.67 15.57
N LEU A 282 -5.79 -2.79 15.28
CA LEU A 282 -5.86 -1.47 15.91
C LEU A 282 -6.35 -1.53 17.37
N ASN A 283 -7.21 -2.48 17.72
CA ASN A 283 -7.65 -2.69 19.11
C ASN A 283 -6.49 -3.24 19.97
N ASP A 284 -5.67 -4.12 19.39
CA ASP A 284 -4.47 -4.66 20.04
C ASP A 284 -3.42 -3.55 20.22
N ALA A 285 -3.22 -2.70 19.20
CA ALA A 285 -2.40 -1.49 19.30
C ALA A 285 -2.90 -0.56 20.42
N GLU A 286 -4.20 -0.28 20.47
CA GLU A 286 -4.81 0.53 21.52
C GLU A 286 -4.58 -0.06 22.92
N THR A 287 -4.76 -1.38 23.06
CA THR A 287 -4.53 -2.10 24.31
C THR A 287 -3.07 -1.98 24.76
N VAL A 288 -2.13 -2.26 23.86
CA VAL A 288 -0.69 -2.11 24.15
C VAL A 288 -0.34 -0.66 24.52
N CYS A 289 -0.92 0.33 23.85
CA CYS A 289 -0.71 1.73 24.20
C CYS A 289 -1.16 2.04 25.63
N ARG A 290 -2.41 1.70 25.97
CA ARG A 290 -2.99 1.96 27.30
C ARG A 290 -2.24 1.23 28.41
N SER A 291 -1.92 -0.05 28.21
CA SER A 291 -1.20 -0.85 29.20
C SER A 291 0.23 -0.38 29.46
N ASN A 292 0.82 0.42 28.57
CA ASN A 292 2.17 0.99 28.74
C ASN A 292 2.16 2.52 28.99
N GLY A 293 1.00 3.11 29.30
CA GLY A 293 0.89 4.53 29.65
C GLY A 293 0.99 5.51 28.49
N TYR A 294 0.75 5.07 27.25
CA TYR A 294 0.67 5.92 26.06
C TYR A 294 -0.77 6.38 25.80
N VAL A 295 -0.95 7.44 25.00
CA VAL A 295 -2.26 8.04 24.69
C VAL A 295 -2.71 7.62 23.28
N PRO A 296 -3.59 6.61 23.12
CA PRO A 296 -4.10 6.25 21.81
C PRO A 296 -5.07 7.33 21.30
N ILE A 297 -4.88 7.76 20.05
CA ILE A 297 -5.75 8.70 19.34
C ILE A 297 -6.25 8.00 18.07
N ARG A 298 -7.50 7.52 18.09
CA ARG A 298 -8.07 6.80 16.95
C ARG A 298 -8.73 7.74 15.96
N VAL A 299 -8.20 7.79 14.75
CA VAL A 299 -8.68 8.65 13.66
C VAL A 299 -9.45 7.80 12.66
N ARG A 300 -10.77 7.74 12.84
CA ARG A 300 -11.69 7.00 11.97
C ARG A 300 -12.08 7.80 10.73
N HIS A 301 -12.10 7.15 9.57
CA HIS A 301 -12.52 7.73 8.30
C HIS A 301 -13.04 6.64 7.36
N GLU A 302 -13.96 6.99 6.47
CA GLU A 302 -14.64 6.01 5.61
C GLU A 302 -13.96 5.82 4.25
N HIS A 303 -13.18 6.81 3.82
CA HIS A 303 -12.50 6.82 2.53
C HIS A 303 -11.06 7.33 2.68
N PRO A 304 -10.05 6.74 2.02
CA PRO A 304 -8.64 7.15 2.17
C PRO A 304 -8.39 8.63 1.88
N GLY A 305 -9.16 9.22 0.97
CA GLY A 305 -9.11 10.67 0.68
C GLY A 305 -9.47 11.57 1.87
N GLU A 306 -10.35 11.13 2.78
CA GLU A 306 -10.72 11.93 3.97
C GLU A 306 -9.54 12.11 4.92
N PHE A 307 -8.70 11.09 5.08
CA PHE A 307 -7.51 11.21 5.92
C PHE A 307 -6.53 12.21 5.33
N SER A 308 -6.38 12.22 3.99
CA SER A 308 -5.58 13.20 3.27
C SER A 308 -6.09 14.63 3.49
N SER A 309 -7.40 14.86 3.37
CA SER A 309 -8.02 16.15 3.67
C SER A 309 -7.79 16.61 5.12
N ARG A 310 -7.82 15.69 6.09
CA ARG A 310 -7.56 16.02 7.50
C ARG A 310 -6.10 16.41 7.74
N VAL A 311 -5.15 15.72 7.10
CA VAL A 311 -3.72 16.06 7.18
C VAL A 311 -3.44 17.40 6.49
N PHE A 312 -4.06 17.65 5.34
CA PHE A 312 -4.00 18.97 4.68
C PHE A 312 -4.47 20.09 5.61
N GLU A 313 -5.62 19.91 6.28
CA GLU A 313 -6.16 20.88 7.22
C GLU A 313 -5.26 21.06 8.47
N LEU A 314 -4.60 20.01 8.93
CA LEU A 314 -3.60 20.10 10.00
C LEU A 314 -2.42 20.98 9.57
N TYR A 315 -1.85 20.75 8.39
CA TYR A 315 -0.77 21.58 7.83
C TYR A 315 -1.19 23.04 7.72
N ARG A 316 -2.38 23.28 7.16
CA ARG A 316 -2.96 24.61 7.02
C ARG A 316 -3.05 25.33 8.37
N LYS A 317 -3.54 24.67 9.42
CA LYS A 317 -3.62 25.25 10.77
C LYS A 317 -2.26 25.46 11.42
N CYS A 318 -1.34 24.51 11.29
CA CYS A 318 0.01 24.63 11.84
C CYS A 318 0.75 25.82 11.23
N TRP A 319 0.62 26.03 9.93
CA TRP A 319 1.39 27.03 9.21
C TRP A 319 0.75 28.41 9.18
N GLN A 320 -0.58 28.53 9.23
CA GLN A 320 -1.27 29.83 9.36
C GLN A 320 -0.74 30.69 10.51
N SER A 321 -0.18 30.06 11.54
CA SER A 321 0.47 30.74 12.66
C SER A 321 1.81 31.41 12.32
N SER A 322 2.44 31.03 11.19
CA SER A 322 3.81 31.37 10.80
C SER A 322 3.94 31.94 9.38
N ALA A 323 3.04 31.59 8.46
CA ALA A 323 2.94 32.09 7.07
C ALA A 323 1.56 31.74 6.47
N VAL A 324 1.12 32.47 5.44
CA VAL A 324 -0.06 32.07 4.64
C VAL A 324 0.41 31.24 3.46
N PRO A 325 0.14 29.91 3.43
CA PRO A 325 0.56 29.08 2.31
C PRO A 325 -0.23 29.45 1.06
N THR A 326 0.47 29.64 -0.06
CA THR A 326 -0.13 30.01 -1.36
C THR A 326 -0.08 28.88 -2.38
N ASP A 327 0.84 27.93 -2.20
CA ASP A 327 1.08 26.81 -3.10
C ASP A 327 0.74 25.46 -2.45
N MET A 328 0.41 24.48 -3.29
CA MET A 328 0.03 23.12 -2.88
C MET A 328 0.94 22.08 -3.55
N TYR A 329 1.37 21.08 -2.77
CA TYR A 329 2.06 19.89 -3.25
C TYR A 329 1.06 18.73 -3.31
N ILE A 330 0.80 18.19 -4.50
CA ILE A 330 -0.08 17.03 -4.67
C ILE A 330 0.79 15.78 -4.82
N GLY A 331 0.70 14.88 -3.84
CA GLY A 331 1.27 13.55 -3.94
C GLY A 331 0.35 12.63 -4.75
N VAL A 332 0.91 11.76 -5.59
CA VAL A 332 0.12 10.83 -6.39
C VAL A 332 0.58 9.41 -6.15
N PHE A 333 -0.20 8.66 -5.37
CA PHE A 333 0.02 7.23 -5.07
C PHE A 333 1.44 6.93 -4.57
N THR A 334 2.35 6.48 -5.43
CA THR A 334 3.75 6.19 -5.10
C THR A 334 4.72 7.37 -5.30
N HIS A 335 4.27 8.46 -5.92
CA HIS A 335 5.09 9.63 -6.25
C HIS A 335 4.92 10.72 -5.20
N ILE A 336 5.76 10.66 -4.17
CA ILE A 336 5.72 11.57 -3.03
C ILE A 336 7.12 11.95 -2.55
N ASP A 337 7.21 13.12 -1.92
CA ASP A 337 8.33 13.50 -1.07
C ASP A 337 7.78 14.33 0.10
N PRO A 338 7.59 13.75 1.30
CA PRO A 338 7.01 14.46 2.43
C PRO A 338 7.94 15.53 3.02
N ARG A 339 9.22 15.53 2.67
CA ARG A 339 10.15 16.58 3.09
C ARG A 339 9.97 17.86 2.28
N PHE A 340 9.65 17.73 0.99
CA PHE A 340 9.53 18.86 0.09
C PHE A 340 8.54 19.92 0.59
N PRO A 341 7.25 19.62 0.83
CA PRO A 341 6.29 20.60 1.34
C PRO A 341 6.74 21.17 2.69
N LEU A 342 7.28 20.35 3.59
CA LEU A 342 7.79 20.80 4.88
C LEU A 342 8.90 21.85 4.74
N SER A 343 9.77 21.72 3.74
CA SER A 343 10.89 22.65 3.50
C SER A 343 10.51 23.91 2.71
N THR A 344 9.46 23.84 1.90
CA THR A 344 9.04 24.93 1.00
C THR A 344 7.85 25.73 1.53
N GLY A 345 7.16 25.24 2.56
CA GLY A 345 5.93 25.87 3.05
C GLY A 345 4.73 25.65 2.12
N MET A 346 4.73 24.58 1.31
CA MET A 346 3.60 24.18 0.45
C MET A 346 2.63 23.21 1.12
N LEU A 347 1.33 23.42 1.00
CA LEU A 347 0.36 22.53 1.65
C LEU A 347 0.35 21.16 0.97
N PRO A 348 0.53 20.05 1.70
CA PRO A 348 0.52 18.72 1.10
C PRO A 348 -0.91 18.16 0.99
N LEU A 349 -1.22 17.58 -0.17
CA LEU A 349 -2.44 16.80 -0.42
C LEU A 349 -2.10 15.39 -0.91
#